data_AF-A0AAJ4A9Q2-F1
#
_entry.id   AF-A0AAJ4A9Q2-F1
#
_cell.length_a   1.000
_cell.length_b   1.000
_cell.length_c   1.000
_cell.angle_alpha   90.00
_cell.angle_beta   90.00
_cell.angle_gamma   90.00
#
_symmetry.space_group_name_H-M   'P 1'
#
loop_
_entity.id
_entity.type
_entity.pdbx_description
1 polymer ?
#
loop_
_entity_poly.entity_id
_entity_poly.type
_entity_poly.pdbx_seq_one_letter_code
_entity_poly.pdbx_strand_id
1 'polypeptide(L)'
;MREVLEALGIKCSDYDWYVSDVETNGYPFEEGWHSGEELESHIVGGNIQFIWAVFSAFPRGIRTEVHEVPYVEGNPDYWDGSDPRPQLEGANFEIACWDSSATILIGLNSKLANAFKSKFSDAVELRQAARQ
;
A
#
# COMPACT_ATOMS: atom_id res chain seq x y z
N MET A 1 3.17 5.51 -6.69
CA MET A 1 2.24 4.36 -6.78
C MET A 1 2.48 3.48 -8.01
N ARG A 2 2.37 3.98 -9.26
CA ARG A 2 2.60 3.16 -10.46
C ARG A 2 3.94 2.38 -10.42
N GLU A 3 5.03 3.08 -10.12
CA GLU A 3 6.36 2.46 -10.01
C GLU A 3 6.44 1.39 -8.92
N VAL A 4 5.67 1.54 -7.83
CA VAL A 4 5.61 0.55 -6.74
C VAL A 4 4.95 -0.73 -7.25
N LEU A 5 3.81 -0.62 -7.94
CA LEU A 5 3.11 -1.76 -8.54
C LEU A 5 3.97 -2.47 -9.60
N GLU A 6 4.65 -1.70 -10.45
CA GLU A 6 5.58 -2.22 -11.45
C GLU A 6 6.77 -2.95 -10.81
N ALA A 7 7.34 -2.41 -9.74
CA ALA A 7 8.45 -3.03 -9.01
C ALA A 7 8.03 -4.31 -8.28
N LEU A 8 6.80 -4.37 -7.78
CA LEU A 8 6.20 -5.58 -7.21
C LEU A 8 5.88 -6.61 -8.30
N GLY A 9 5.79 -6.20 -9.58
CA GLY A 9 5.44 -7.06 -10.69
C GLY A 9 3.98 -7.54 -10.63
N ILE A 10 3.09 -6.71 -10.09
CA ILE A 10 1.65 -6.99 -9.94
C ILE A 10 0.81 -6.04 -10.79
N LYS A 11 -0.43 -6.45 -11.08
CA LYS A 11 -1.46 -5.57 -11.64
C LYS A 11 -2.47 -5.23 -10.56
N CYS A 12 -3.06 -4.02 -10.61
CA CYS A 12 -4.15 -3.70 -9.69
C CYS A 12 -5.31 -4.69 -9.83
N SER A 13 -5.63 -5.09 -11.07
CA SER A 13 -6.69 -6.05 -11.43
C SER A 13 -6.51 -7.47 -10.89
N ASP A 14 -5.36 -7.80 -10.29
CA ASP A 14 -5.16 -9.06 -9.58
C ASP A 14 -5.86 -9.08 -8.20
N TYR A 15 -6.32 -7.90 -7.72
CA TYR A 15 -6.84 -7.69 -6.36
C TYR A 15 -8.08 -6.78 -6.35
N ASP A 16 -8.85 -6.87 -5.26
CA ASP A 16 -9.71 -5.77 -4.82
C ASP A 16 -8.95 -4.96 -3.76
N TRP A 17 -9.22 -3.67 -3.64
CA TRP A 17 -8.44 -2.75 -2.82
C TRP A 17 -9.35 -1.99 -1.86
N TYR A 18 -8.97 -1.94 -0.59
CA TYR A 18 -9.49 -0.93 0.32
C TYR A 18 -8.45 0.18 0.46
N VAL A 19 -8.84 1.42 0.15
CA VAL A 19 -7.94 2.58 0.17
C VAL A 19 -8.42 3.59 1.20
N SER A 20 -7.54 4.06 2.08
CA SER A 20 -7.88 5.00 3.15
C SER A 20 -6.72 5.92 3.51
N ASP A 21 -6.98 6.91 4.37
CA ASP A 21 -5.99 7.89 4.84
C ASP A 21 -5.33 8.67 3.69
N VAL A 22 -6.16 9.03 2.71
CA VAL A 22 -5.71 9.56 1.42
C VAL A 22 -5.51 11.06 1.51
N GLU A 23 -4.25 11.47 1.39
CA GLU A 23 -3.87 12.84 1.05
C GLU A 23 -3.13 12.83 -0.29
N THR A 24 -3.55 13.68 -1.22
CA THR A 24 -2.96 13.75 -2.56
C THR A 24 -2.43 15.15 -2.88
N ASN A 25 -1.78 15.32 -4.02
CA ASN A 25 -1.41 16.61 -4.60
C ASN A 25 -2.60 17.46 -5.12
N GLY A 26 -3.74 17.41 -4.42
CA GLY A 26 -4.98 18.10 -4.80
C GLY A 26 -5.84 17.37 -5.82
N TYR A 27 -5.50 16.12 -6.16
CA TYR A 27 -6.31 15.26 -7.01
C TYR A 27 -7.43 14.61 -6.17
N PRO A 28 -8.72 14.77 -6.52
CA PRO A 28 -9.79 14.14 -5.77
C PRO A 28 -9.73 12.62 -5.92
N PHE A 29 -9.67 11.92 -4.79
CA PHE A 29 -9.67 10.46 -4.73
C PHE A 29 -10.66 10.01 -3.66
N GLU A 30 -11.48 9.02 -3.96
CA GLU A 30 -12.49 8.49 -3.05
C GLU A 30 -11.89 7.36 -2.21
N GLU A 31 -12.02 7.43 -0.90
CA GLU A 31 -11.63 6.34 0.00
C GLU A 31 -12.68 5.22 0.00
N GLY A 32 -12.26 4.01 0.38
CA GLY A 32 -13.10 2.83 0.49
C GLY A 32 -12.71 1.74 -0.50
N TRP A 33 -13.70 0.94 -0.90
CA TRP A 33 -13.50 -0.22 -1.74
C TRP A 33 -13.43 0.13 -3.23
N HIS A 34 -12.35 -0.30 -3.86
CA HIS A 34 -12.11 -0.20 -5.31
C HIS A 34 -11.86 -1.58 -5.89
N SER A 35 -12.44 -1.86 -7.05
CA SER A 35 -11.92 -2.93 -7.91
C SER A 35 -10.52 -2.58 -8.40
N GLY A 36 -9.74 -3.59 -8.77
CA GLY A 36 -8.44 -3.36 -9.37
C GLY A 36 -8.50 -2.52 -10.66
N GLU A 37 -9.54 -2.68 -11.47
CA GLU A 37 -9.75 -1.90 -12.69
C GLU A 37 -10.06 -0.43 -12.39
N GLU A 38 -10.90 -0.14 -11.39
CA GLU A 38 -11.19 1.23 -10.94
C GLU A 38 -9.92 1.90 -10.42
N LEU A 39 -9.18 1.23 -9.53
CA LEU A 39 -7.94 1.76 -8.98
C LEU A 39 -6.88 1.99 -10.08
N GLU A 40 -6.73 1.07 -11.02
CA GLU A 40 -5.83 1.23 -12.16
C GLU A 40 -6.20 2.45 -12.99
N SER A 41 -7.49 2.69 -13.23
CA SER A 41 -7.96 3.86 -13.97
C SER A 41 -7.58 5.18 -13.29
N HIS A 42 -7.61 5.24 -11.96
CA HIS A 42 -7.16 6.42 -11.20
C HIS A 42 -5.65 6.63 -11.28
N ILE A 43 -4.88 5.55 -11.13
CA ILE A 43 -3.40 5.59 -11.19
C ILE A 43 -2.91 5.89 -12.62
N VAL A 44 -3.64 5.44 -13.64
CA VAL A 44 -3.28 5.63 -15.04
C VAL A 44 -3.79 6.96 -15.61
N GLY A 45 -5.00 7.35 -15.23
CA GLY A 45 -5.72 8.51 -15.76
C GLY A 45 -5.26 9.85 -15.20
N GLY A 46 -4.46 9.87 -14.12
CA GLY A 46 -4.00 11.11 -13.48
C GLY A 46 -2.54 11.10 -13.06
N ASN A 47 -1.95 12.31 -12.96
CA ASN A 47 -0.68 12.54 -12.26
C ASN A 47 -0.93 12.61 -10.74
N ILE A 48 -1.65 11.63 -10.20
CA ILE A 48 -1.96 11.55 -8.78
C ILE A 48 -0.69 11.20 -8.01
N GLN A 49 -0.33 12.06 -7.07
CA GLN A 49 0.67 11.76 -6.07
C GLN A 49 -0.06 11.53 -4.75
N PHE A 50 0.12 10.34 -4.18
CA PHE A 50 -0.34 10.04 -2.83
C PHE A 50 0.76 10.47 -1.86
N ILE A 51 0.47 11.51 -1.08
CA ILE A 51 1.32 11.99 0.02
C ILE A 51 1.16 11.03 1.19
N TRP A 52 -0.09 10.77 1.56
CA TRP A 52 -0.52 9.74 2.51
C TRP A 52 -1.58 8.86 1.85
N ALA A 53 -1.56 7.56 2.16
CA ALA A 53 -2.60 6.61 1.81
C ALA A 53 -2.20 5.20 2.28
N VAL A 54 -3.18 4.40 2.67
CA VAL A 54 -3.05 2.95 2.86
C VAL A 54 -3.80 2.24 1.74
N PHE A 55 -3.15 1.29 1.08
CA PHE A 55 -3.76 0.41 0.08
C PHE A 55 -3.70 -1.02 0.60
N SER A 56 -4.83 -1.54 1.07
CA SER A 56 -4.97 -2.93 1.50
C SER A 56 -5.40 -3.81 0.33
N ALA A 57 -4.56 -4.77 -0.08
CA ALA A 57 -4.82 -5.66 -1.22
C ALA A 57 -5.54 -6.93 -0.79
N PHE A 58 -6.76 -7.14 -1.26
CA PHE A 58 -7.58 -8.32 -1.00
C PHE A 58 -7.62 -9.26 -2.21
N PRO A 59 -7.81 -10.58 -1.99
CA PRO A 59 -8.13 -11.48 -3.07
C PRO A 59 -9.31 -10.95 -3.88
N ARG A 60 -9.21 -11.00 -5.21
CA ARG A 60 -10.25 -10.47 -6.10
C ARG A 60 -11.64 -11.02 -5.76
N GLY A 61 -12.62 -10.13 -5.67
CA GLY A 61 -14.01 -10.47 -5.32
C GLY A 61 -14.26 -10.72 -3.82
N ILE A 62 -13.25 -10.54 -2.96
CA ILE A 62 -13.40 -10.60 -1.50
C ILE A 62 -13.35 -9.17 -0.96
N ARG A 63 -14.46 -8.74 -0.35
CA ARG A 63 -14.57 -7.48 0.39
C ARG A 63 -15.13 -7.78 1.76
N THR A 64 -14.47 -7.27 2.79
CA THR A 64 -14.87 -7.45 4.19
C THR A 64 -15.48 -6.16 4.73
N GLU A 65 -16.22 -6.28 5.84
CA GLU A 65 -16.65 -5.10 6.59
C GLU A 65 -15.43 -4.47 7.27
N VAL A 66 -15.29 -3.16 7.14
CA VAL A 66 -14.17 -2.41 7.73
C VAL A 66 -14.66 -1.74 9.00
N HIS A 67 -14.21 -2.26 10.14
CA HIS A 67 -14.54 -1.72 11.47
C HIS A 67 -13.54 -0.65 11.92
N GLU A 68 -12.26 -0.86 11.62
CA GLU A 68 -11.17 0.07 11.92
C GLU A 68 -10.52 0.47 10.60
N VAL A 69 -10.56 1.76 10.29
CA VAL A 69 -10.04 2.29 9.02
C VAL A 69 -8.51 2.34 9.09
N PRO A 70 -7.79 1.74 8.13
CA PRO A 70 -6.33 1.77 8.12
C PRO A 70 -5.79 3.19 7.98
N TYR A 71 -4.69 3.46 8.66
CA TYR A 71 -4.05 4.76 8.66
C TYR A 71 -2.52 4.65 8.65
N VAL A 72 -1.87 5.71 8.19
CA VAL A 72 -0.41 5.83 8.14
C VAL A 72 0.09 6.67 9.31
N GLU A 73 -0.45 7.88 9.47
CA GLU A 73 0.08 8.86 10.42
C GLU A 73 -0.10 8.39 11.87
N GLY A 74 1.00 8.28 12.61
CA GLY A 74 0.97 7.90 14.02
C GLY A 74 0.72 6.41 14.27
N ASN A 75 0.74 5.55 13.24
CA ASN A 75 0.64 4.11 13.42
C ASN A 75 1.91 3.57 14.13
N PRO A 76 1.80 3.06 15.36
CA PRO A 76 2.96 2.63 16.14
C PRO A 76 3.59 1.33 15.61
N ASP A 77 2.81 0.50 14.89
CA ASP A 77 3.23 -0.82 14.44
C ASP A 77 4.31 -0.75 13.35
N TYR A 78 4.44 0.38 12.66
CA TYR A 78 5.52 0.58 11.70
C TYR A 78 6.89 0.78 12.35
N TRP A 79 6.93 1.19 13.62
CA TRP A 79 8.13 1.71 14.26
C TRP A 79 8.52 0.96 15.55
N ASP A 80 7.78 -0.07 15.92
CA ASP A 80 8.05 -0.88 17.12
C ASP A 80 9.15 -1.94 16.91
N GLY A 81 9.66 -2.07 15.68
CA GLY A 81 10.69 -3.03 15.28
C GLY A 81 10.18 -4.46 15.11
N SER A 82 8.86 -4.66 15.10
CA SER A 82 8.19 -5.92 14.80
C SER A 82 8.11 -6.17 13.28
N ASP A 83 7.40 -7.23 12.90
CA ASP A 83 7.02 -7.54 11.52
C ASP A 83 5.50 -7.40 11.42
N PRO A 84 5.00 -6.19 11.12
CA PRO A 84 3.57 -5.92 11.17
C PRO A 84 2.83 -6.70 10.08
N ARG A 85 1.54 -6.89 10.30
CA ARG A 85 0.62 -7.45 9.30
C ARG A 85 -0.21 -6.31 8.70
N PRO A 86 -0.83 -6.52 7.53
CA PRO A 86 -1.83 -5.58 7.02
C PRO A 86 -2.86 -5.25 8.10
N GLN A 87 -3.28 -3.99 8.16
CA GLN A 87 -4.19 -3.49 9.21
C GLN A 87 -5.56 -4.15 9.13
N LEU A 88 -6.02 -4.48 7.91
CA LEU A 88 -7.27 -5.21 7.71
C LEU A 88 -7.06 -6.72 7.65
N GLU A 89 -7.83 -7.44 8.46
CA GLU A 89 -7.88 -8.90 8.39
C GLU A 89 -8.39 -9.37 7.01
N GLY A 90 -7.65 -10.31 6.41
CA GLY A 90 -7.94 -10.86 5.09
C GLY A 90 -7.22 -10.16 3.93
N ALA A 91 -6.54 -9.03 4.18
CA ALA A 91 -5.64 -8.45 3.20
C ALA A 91 -4.39 -9.32 3.02
N ASN A 92 -3.98 -9.53 1.77
CA ASN A 92 -2.78 -10.28 1.41
C ASN A 92 -1.51 -9.50 1.73
N PHE A 93 -1.53 -8.19 1.48
CA PHE A 93 -0.45 -7.25 1.75
C PHE A 93 -1.01 -5.82 1.78
N GLU A 94 -0.19 -4.89 2.20
CA GLU A 94 -0.54 -3.47 2.30
C GLU A 94 0.59 -2.59 1.75
N ILE A 95 0.23 -1.51 1.07
CA ILE A 95 1.14 -0.45 0.61
C ILE A 95 0.74 0.83 1.33
N ALA A 96 1.63 1.40 2.13
CA ALA A 96 1.41 2.67 2.82
C ALA A 96 2.32 3.76 2.23
N CYS A 97 1.71 4.82 1.70
CA CYS A 97 2.40 6.03 1.25
C CYS A 97 2.71 6.91 2.47
N TRP A 98 3.97 7.31 2.64
CA TRP A 98 4.42 8.07 3.81
C TRP A 98 5.00 9.41 3.40
N ASP A 99 4.31 10.50 3.76
CA ASP A 99 4.72 11.90 3.60
C ASP A 99 5.34 12.23 2.23
N SER A 100 4.89 11.58 1.15
CA SER A 100 5.49 11.63 -0.18
C SER A 100 6.97 11.23 -0.33
N SER A 101 7.64 10.85 0.77
CA SER A 101 9.09 10.60 0.83
C SER A 101 9.44 9.11 0.83
N ALA A 102 8.53 8.26 1.30
CA ALA A 102 8.74 6.83 1.39
C ALA A 102 7.46 6.04 1.08
N THR A 103 7.63 4.74 0.85
CA THR A 103 6.53 3.78 0.77
C THR A 103 6.87 2.59 1.64
N ILE A 104 5.96 2.24 2.54
CA ILE A 104 6.07 1.10 3.44
C ILE A 104 5.28 -0.06 2.83
N LEU A 105 5.87 -1.26 2.82
CA LEU A 105 5.27 -2.45 2.22
C LEU A 105 5.15 -3.53 3.28
N ILE A 106 3.92 -3.94 3.59
CA ILE A 106 3.61 -4.85 4.70
C ILE A 106 3.02 -6.15 4.18
N GLY A 107 3.39 -7.29 4.77
CA GLY A 107 2.81 -8.59 4.44
C GLY A 107 3.22 -9.18 3.09
N LEU A 108 4.23 -8.61 2.42
CA LEU A 108 4.71 -9.15 1.15
C LEU A 108 5.30 -10.56 1.32
N ASN A 109 4.93 -11.47 0.41
CA ASN A 109 5.64 -12.74 0.28
C ASN A 109 7.05 -12.53 -0.30
N SER A 110 7.91 -13.54 -0.17
CA SER A 110 9.31 -13.46 -0.60
C SER A 110 9.49 -13.16 -2.10
N LYS A 111 8.55 -13.60 -2.95
CA LYS A 111 8.59 -13.31 -4.39
C LYS A 111 8.41 -11.81 -4.64
N LEU A 112 7.39 -11.20 -4.05
CA LEU A 112 7.10 -9.76 -4.21
C LEU A 112 8.21 -8.90 -3.57
N ALA A 113 8.66 -9.26 -2.37
CA ALA A 113 9.74 -8.54 -1.69
C ALA A 113 11.05 -8.56 -2.51
N ASN A 114 11.40 -9.72 -3.10
CA ASN A 114 12.59 -9.83 -3.95
C ASN A 114 12.43 -9.06 -5.26
N ALA A 115 11.24 -9.06 -5.88
CA ALA A 115 10.97 -8.26 -7.06
C ALA A 115 11.16 -6.77 -6.77
N PHE A 116 10.60 -6.28 -5.66
CA PHE A 116 10.72 -4.88 -5.27
C PHE A 116 12.18 -4.48 -5.03
N LYS A 117 12.94 -5.27 -4.25
CA LYS A 117 14.37 -5.02 -3.97
C LYS A 117 15.26 -5.12 -5.21
N SER A 118 14.86 -5.89 -6.21
CA SER A 118 15.61 -5.96 -7.48
C SER A 118 15.50 -4.66 -8.28
N LYS A 119 14.41 -3.90 -8.08
CA LYS A 119 14.17 -2.60 -8.72
C LYS A 119 14.68 -1.43 -7.88
N PHE A 120 14.48 -1.49 -6.56
CA PHE A 120 14.88 -0.49 -5.58
C PHE A 120 15.91 -1.10 -4.62
N SER A 121 17.19 -1.03 -4.98
CA SER A 121 18.29 -1.66 -4.22
C SER A 121 18.56 -1.00 -2.88
N ASP A 122 18.07 0.22 -2.68
CA ASP A 122 18.08 0.99 -1.45
C ASP A 122 16.91 0.66 -0.51
N ALA A 123 15.95 -0.16 -0.95
CA ALA A 123 14.88 -0.63 -0.09
C ALA A 123 15.43 -1.49 1.07
N VAL A 124 15.06 -1.11 2.29
CA VAL A 124 15.47 -1.80 3.53
C VAL A 124 14.30 -2.51 4.18
N GLU A 125 14.61 -3.43 5.09
CA GLU A 125 13.60 -4.03 5.96
C GLU A 125 13.04 -2.97 6.92
N LEU A 126 11.72 -2.93 7.12
CA LEU A 126 11.08 -1.93 7.99
C LEU A 126 11.66 -1.93 9.41
N ARG A 127 11.88 -3.11 9.99
CA ARG A 127 12.53 -3.28 11.31
C ARG A 127 13.93 -2.66 11.42
N GLN A 128 14.61 -2.43 10.30
CA GLN A 128 15.92 -1.75 10.27
C GLN A 128 15.76 -0.24 10.18
N ALA A 129 14.72 0.25 9.50
CA ALA A 129 14.38 1.66 9.44
C ALA A 129 13.88 2.19 10.80
N ALA A 130 13.10 1.39 11.53
CA ALA A 130 12.57 1.72 12.85
C ALA A 130 13.62 1.92 13.97
N ARG A 131 14.90 1.62 13.69
CA ARG A 131 16.00 1.69 14.67
C ARG A 131 16.97 2.84 14.39
N GLN A 132 16.69 3.68 13.39
CA GLN A 132 17.49 4.86 13.03
C GLN A 132 16.91 6.11 13.67
#